data_AF-A0A653FE52-F1
#
_entry.id   AF-A0A653FE52-F1
#
_cell.length_a   1.000
_cell.length_b   1.000
_cell.length_c   1.000
_cell.angle_alpha   90.00
_cell.angle_beta   90.00
_cell.angle_gamma   90.00
#
_symmetry.space_group_name_H-M   'P 1'
#
loop_
_entity.id
_entity.type
_entity.pdbx_description
1 polymer ?
#
loop_
_entity_poly.entity_id
_entity_poly.type
_entity_poly.pdbx_seq_one_letter_code
_entity_poly.pdbx_strand_id
1 'polypeptide(L)'
;MPLRPGLPEKATHDYQRNGTATLFAALEIATGKVTDRCYERHGKAEFLDFLKTVARAYPRRKLHVVCDNYHTHKHADINAWLVKNPRVTLHFTPTSGSWLNLVEVFFSIITRQAIRRGSFNSVKELIAAISAFIEGWNQRAHPFVWTKTADEILPHTRKQTSDARH
;
A
#
# COMPACT_ATOMS: atom_id res chain seq x y z
N MET A 1 29.50 1.02 43.97
CA MET A 1 28.72 -0.22 43.69
C MET A 1 28.31 -0.22 42.21
N PRO A 2 28.46 -1.34 41.48
CA PRO A 2 28.39 -1.37 40.02
C PRO A 2 26.95 -1.40 39.48
N LEU A 3 26.77 -0.85 38.27
CA LEU A 3 25.51 -0.84 37.51
C LEU A 3 25.24 -2.20 36.86
N ARG A 4 23.98 -2.64 36.89
CA ARG A 4 23.49 -3.93 36.36
C ARG A 4 23.27 -3.86 34.83
N PRO A 5 23.54 -4.93 34.06
CA PRO A 5 23.22 -4.99 32.63
C PRO A 5 21.74 -5.37 32.41
N GLY A 6 21.06 -4.76 31.41
CA GLY A 6 19.72 -5.20 31.01
C GLY A 6 18.74 -4.15 30.45
N LEU A 7 19.17 -2.92 30.18
CA LEU A 7 18.30 -1.94 29.51
C LEU A 7 18.59 -1.95 28.00
N PRO A 8 17.61 -2.23 27.13
CA PRO A 8 17.76 -1.89 25.73
C PRO A 8 17.99 -0.38 25.62
N GLU A 9 19.03 -0.03 24.89
CA GLU A 9 19.46 1.34 24.62
C GLU A 9 18.26 2.20 24.22
N LYS A 10 17.89 3.14 25.11
CA LYS A 10 16.99 4.23 24.74
C LYS A 10 17.82 5.28 24.01
N ALA A 11 17.93 5.14 22.70
CA ALA A 11 18.43 6.21 21.86
C ALA A 11 17.38 7.32 21.83
N THR A 12 17.66 8.40 22.56
CA THR A 12 16.94 9.68 22.46
C THR A 12 17.33 10.30 21.11
N HIS A 13 16.67 9.87 20.04
CA HIS A 13 16.85 10.46 18.71
C HIS A 13 16.14 11.81 18.69
N ASP A 14 16.93 12.88 18.73
CA ASP A 14 16.50 14.22 18.36
C ASP A 14 15.94 14.16 16.93
N TYR A 15 14.64 14.45 16.78
CA TYR A 15 13.88 14.19 15.57
C TYR A 15 13.92 15.42 14.65
N GLN A 16 14.96 15.53 13.84
CA GLN A 16 15.02 16.53 12.78
C GLN A 16 14.25 16.02 11.54
N ARG A 17 13.12 16.66 11.20
CA ARG A 17 12.30 16.29 10.02
C ARG A 17 13.00 16.74 8.73
N ASN A 18 13.73 15.83 8.09
CA ASN A 18 14.41 16.10 6.81
C ASN A 18 13.49 15.98 5.57
N GLY A 19 12.19 16.24 5.73
CA GLY A 19 11.14 16.10 4.70
C GLY A 19 10.30 14.82 4.84
N THR A 20 9.33 14.62 3.93
CA THR A 20 8.45 13.44 3.88
C THR A 20 8.37 12.88 2.47
N ALA A 21 8.41 11.56 2.32
CA ALA A 21 8.14 10.87 1.06
C ALA A 21 6.83 10.06 1.18
N THR A 22 6.12 9.95 0.05
CA THR A 22 4.91 9.17 -0.10
C THR A 22 5.21 7.93 -0.92
N LEU A 23 5.07 6.74 -0.31
CA LEU A 23 5.21 5.45 -0.99
C LEU A 23 3.85 4.99 -1.51
N PHE A 24 3.74 4.79 -2.83
CA PHE A 24 2.68 3.99 -3.43
C PHE A 24 3.21 2.59 -3.73
N ALA A 25 2.42 1.57 -3.40
CA ALA A 25 2.77 0.19 -3.66
C ALA A 25 1.55 -0.58 -4.17
N ALA A 26 1.80 -1.56 -5.02
CA ALA A 26 0.82 -2.50 -5.54
C ALA A 26 1.37 -3.90 -5.30
N LEU A 27 0.63 -4.69 -4.53
CA LEU A 27 0.96 -6.06 -4.19
C LEU A 27 0.27 -7.02 -5.16
N GLU A 28 1.05 -7.80 -5.91
CA GLU A 28 0.54 -8.93 -6.68
C GLU A 28 0.30 -10.11 -5.72
N ILE A 29 -0.96 -10.38 -5.40
CA ILE A 29 -1.35 -11.38 -4.39
C ILE A 29 -0.81 -12.77 -4.71
N ALA A 30 -0.87 -13.20 -5.97
CA ALA A 30 -0.50 -14.55 -6.39
C ALA A 30 1.01 -14.85 -6.27
N THR A 31 1.86 -13.82 -6.24
CA THR A 31 3.32 -13.98 -6.18
C THR A 31 3.92 -13.34 -4.93
N GLY A 32 3.21 -12.42 -4.30
CA GLY A 32 3.71 -11.54 -3.24
C GLY A 32 4.61 -10.42 -3.72
N LYS A 33 4.80 -10.25 -5.04
CA LYS A 33 5.66 -9.21 -5.58
C LYS A 33 5.03 -7.84 -5.41
N VAL A 34 5.88 -6.85 -5.14
CA VAL A 34 5.48 -5.47 -4.94
C VAL A 34 6.04 -4.61 -6.06
N THR A 35 5.17 -3.84 -6.71
CA THR A 35 5.56 -2.73 -7.58
C THR A 35 5.35 -1.43 -6.83
N ASP A 36 6.36 -0.57 -6.79
CA ASP A 36 6.32 0.66 -6.01
C ASP A 36 6.77 1.90 -6.77
N ARG A 37 6.37 3.05 -6.23
CA ARG A 37 6.93 4.38 -6.55
C ARG A 37 6.89 5.27 -5.32
N CYS A 38 7.97 6.02 -5.10
CA CYS A 38 8.03 7.09 -4.13
C CYS A 38 7.81 8.45 -4.82
N TYR A 39 6.99 9.29 -4.21
CA TYR A 39 6.74 10.67 -4.64
C TYR A 39 6.93 11.63 -3.45
N GLU A 40 7.18 12.90 -3.73
CA GLU A 40 7.25 13.94 -2.68
C GLU A 40 5.87 14.29 -2.12
N ARG A 41 4.82 14.09 -2.91
CA ARG A 41 3.44 14.45 -2.57
C ARG A 41 2.52 13.24 -2.63
N HIS A 42 1.44 13.31 -1.87
CA HIS A 42 0.34 12.35 -1.94
C HIS A 42 -0.85 13.02 -2.62
N GLY A 43 -1.07 12.69 -3.89
CA GLY A 43 -2.10 13.34 -4.69
C GLY A 43 -2.61 12.48 -5.83
N LYS A 44 -3.63 13.02 -6.52
CA LYS A 44 -4.31 12.36 -7.65
C LYS A 44 -3.38 12.14 -8.86
N ALA A 45 -2.46 13.08 -9.10
CA ALA A 45 -1.55 13.02 -10.24
C ALA A 45 -0.53 11.89 -10.04
N GLU A 46 0.01 11.79 -8.83
CA GLU A 46 0.93 10.75 -8.39
C GLU A 46 0.26 9.38 -8.40
N PHE A 47 -0.98 9.28 -7.92
CA PHE A 47 -1.74 8.03 -8.00
C PHE A 47 -2.01 7.60 -9.45
N LEU A 48 -2.37 8.53 -10.34
CA LEU A 48 -2.58 8.22 -11.76
C LEU A 48 -1.28 7.78 -12.45
N ASP A 49 -0.15 8.44 -12.15
CA ASP A 49 1.16 8.02 -12.65
C ASP A 49 1.55 6.62 -12.14
N PHE A 50 1.28 6.35 -10.86
CA PHE A 50 1.48 5.04 -10.28
C PHE A 50 0.63 3.97 -10.95
N LEU A 51 -0.67 4.22 -11.16
CA LEU A 51 -1.56 3.31 -11.90
C LEU A 51 -1.04 3.03 -13.31
N LYS A 52 -0.55 4.04 -14.03
CA LYS A 52 0.08 3.86 -15.34
C LYS A 52 1.33 3.00 -15.25
N THR A 53 2.11 3.13 -14.19
CA THR A 53 3.31 2.31 -13.94
C THR A 53 2.95 0.85 -13.71
N VAL A 54 1.97 0.57 -12.84
CA VAL A 54 1.45 -0.78 -12.63
C VAL A 54 0.89 -1.37 -13.93
N ALA A 55 0.11 -0.57 -14.66
CA ALA A 55 -0.44 -0.99 -15.94
C ALA A 55 0.66 -1.35 -16.96
N ARG A 56 1.77 -0.59 -17.00
CA ARG A 56 2.94 -0.88 -17.86
C ARG A 56 3.70 -2.13 -17.42
N ALA A 57 3.78 -2.42 -16.12
CA ALA A 57 4.40 -3.64 -15.60
C ALA A 57 3.67 -4.92 -16.05
N TYR A 58 2.35 -4.83 -16.31
CA TYR A 58 1.51 -5.96 -16.73
C TYR A 58 0.72 -5.61 -18.01
N PRO A 59 1.38 -5.48 -19.18
CA PRO A 59 0.76 -4.92 -20.38
C PRO A 59 -0.31 -5.82 -21.01
N ARG A 60 -0.21 -7.15 -20.83
CA ARG A 60 -1.05 -8.15 -21.48
C ARG A 60 -2.06 -8.83 -20.55
N ARG A 61 -2.26 -8.31 -19.33
CA ARG A 61 -3.16 -8.89 -18.34
C ARG A 61 -4.33 -7.95 -18.04
N LYS A 62 -5.49 -8.54 -17.74
CA LYS A 62 -6.58 -7.83 -17.05
C LYS A 62 -6.15 -7.60 -15.60
N LEU A 63 -6.27 -6.38 -15.12
CA LEU A 63 -5.83 -5.93 -13.81
C LEU A 63 -7.04 -5.57 -12.96
N HIS A 64 -7.20 -6.29 -11.86
CA HIS A 64 -8.16 -5.96 -10.82
C HIS A 64 -7.36 -5.39 -9.65
N VAL A 65 -7.46 -4.08 -9.45
CA VAL A 65 -6.72 -3.38 -8.39
C VAL A 65 -7.70 -3.09 -7.26
N VAL A 66 -7.40 -3.61 -6.06
CA VAL A 66 -8.16 -3.30 -4.86
C VAL A 66 -7.52 -2.08 -4.20
N CYS A 67 -8.30 -1.03 -3.99
CA CYS A 67 -7.89 0.20 -3.32
C CYS A 67 -8.75 0.40 -2.05
N ASP A 68 -8.20 1.14 -1.09
CA ASP A 68 -9.01 1.68 0.00
C ASP A 68 -9.99 2.76 -0.53
N ASN A 69 -10.83 3.30 0.35
CA ASN A 69 -11.85 4.26 -0.06
C ASN A 69 -11.33 5.71 -0.14
N TYR A 70 -10.02 5.92 -0.36
CA TYR A 70 -9.45 7.25 -0.39
C TYR A 70 -9.97 8.08 -1.58
N HIS A 71 -10.34 9.34 -1.29
CA HIS A 71 -11.06 10.21 -2.22
C HIS A 71 -10.30 10.46 -3.54
N THR A 72 -8.97 10.46 -3.50
CA THR A 72 -8.17 10.72 -4.70
C THR A 72 -8.39 9.66 -5.78
N HIS A 73 -8.75 8.43 -5.41
CA HIS A 73 -8.97 7.34 -6.37
C HIS A 73 -10.21 7.52 -7.26
N LYS A 74 -11.14 8.39 -6.85
CA LYS A 74 -12.42 8.63 -7.55
C LYS A 74 -12.42 9.89 -8.40
N HIS A 75 -11.27 10.54 -8.56
CA HIS A 75 -11.16 11.78 -9.33
C HIS A 75 -11.49 11.56 -10.82
N ALA A 76 -12.09 12.58 -11.45
CA ALA A 76 -12.52 12.52 -12.85
C ALA A 76 -11.40 12.09 -13.82
N ASP A 77 -10.18 12.60 -13.62
CA ASP A 77 -9.01 12.26 -14.45
C ASP A 77 -8.66 10.76 -14.41
N ILE A 78 -8.84 10.11 -13.26
CA ILE A 78 -8.59 8.67 -13.11
C ILE A 78 -9.69 7.89 -13.83
N ASN A 79 -10.95 8.27 -13.64
CA ASN A 79 -12.07 7.65 -14.35
C ASN A 79 -11.92 7.80 -15.87
N ALA A 80 -11.54 8.99 -16.35
CA ALA A 80 -11.28 9.24 -17.77
C ALA A 80 -10.15 8.36 -18.31
N TRP A 81 -9.11 8.11 -17.53
CA TRP A 81 -8.04 7.20 -17.91
C TRP A 81 -8.49 5.73 -17.90
N LEU A 82 -9.30 5.30 -16.92
CA LEU A 82 -9.83 3.94 -16.84
C LEU A 82 -10.77 3.62 -18.02
N VAL A 83 -11.59 4.57 -18.46
CA VAL A 83 -12.43 4.42 -19.66
C VAL A 83 -11.57 4.13 -20.90
N LYS A 84 -10.40 4.79 -21.02
CA LYS A 84 -9.44 4.54 -22.10
C LYS A 84 -8.62 3.25 -21.92
N ASN A 85 -8.66 2.64 -20.74
CA ASN A 85 -7.86 1.47 -20.36
C ASN A 85 -8.75 0.38 -19.76
N PRO A 86 -9.68 -0.22 -20.54
CA PRO A 86 -10.71 -1.13 -20.03
C PRO A 86 -10.18 -2.43 -19.41
N ARG A 87 -8.89 -2.72 -19.59
CA ARG A 87 -8.22 -3.85 -18.91
C ARG A 87 -7.97 -3.60 -17.43
N VAL A 88 -8.05 -2.36 -16.95
CA VAL A 88 -7.79 -1.99 -15.55
C VAL A 88 -9.12 -1.67 -14.89
N THR A 89 -9.42 -2.40 -13.81
CA THR A 89 -10.63 -2.19 -13.01
C THR A 89 -10.21 -1.91 -11.57
N LEU A 90 -10.66 -0.78 -11.02
CA LEU A 90 -10.50 -0.47 -9.61
C LEU A 90 -11.69 -1.03 -8.82
N HIS A 91 -11.38 -1.74 -7.75
CA HIS A 91 -12.33 -2.21 -6.75
C HIS A 91 -12.05 -1.48 -5.45
N PHE A 92 -13.09 -1.05 -4.75
CA PHE A 92 -12.95 -0.33 -3.49
C PHE A 92 -13.37 -1.22 -2.33
N THR A 93 -12.58 -1.23 -1.27
CA THR A 93 -12.96 -1.95 -0.05
C THR A 93 -14.27 -1.36 0.52
N PRO A 94 -15.19 -2.21 1.02
CA PRO A 94 -16.37 -1.73 1.72
C PRO A 94 -15.96 -0.96 2.98
N THR A 95 -16.86 -0.11 3.49
CA THR A 95 -16.65 0.56 4.77
C THR A 95 -16.34 -0.48 5.85
N SER A 96 -15.30 -0.23 6.65
CA SER A 96 -14.77 -1.15 7.67
C SER A 96 -14.13 -2.45 7.13
N GLY A 97 -13.89 -2.54 5.82
CA GLY A 97 -13.26 -3.69 5.15
C GLY A 97 -11.77 -3.53 4.86
N SER A 98 -11.01 -2.81 5.69
CA SER A 98 -9.57 -2.53 5.44
C SER A 98 -8.72 -3.79 5.33
N TRP A 99 -9.13 -4.89 5.97
CA TRP A 99 -8.45 -6.19 5.89
C TRP A 99 -8.39 -6.77 4.45
N LEU A 100 -9.26 -6.32 3.53
CA LEU A 100 -9.18 -6.68 2.11
C LEU A 100 -7.99 -6.03 1.41
N ASN A 101 -7.51 -4.91 1.92
CA ASN A 101 -6.40 -4.16 1.35
C ASN A 101 -5.05 -4.76 1.78
N LEU A 102 -4.69 -5.92 1.22
CA LEU A 102 -3.50 -6.69 1.62
C LEU A 102 -2.17 -5.92 1.50
N VAL A 103 -2.10 -4.86 0.69
CA VAL A 103 -0.90 -4.01 0.62
C VAL A 103 -0.62 -3.32 1.97
N GLU A 104 -1.63 -3.11 2.82
CA GLU A 104 -1.42 -2.58 4.18
C GLU A 104 -0.63 -3.55 5.08
N VAL A 105 -0.76 -4.86 4.84
CA VAL A 105 0.06 -5.88 5.50
C VAL A 105 1.52 -5.70 5.08
N PHE A 106 1.76 -5.49 3.79
CA PHE A 106 3.10 -5.19 3.28
C PHE A 106 3.67 -3.89 3.87
N PHE A 107 2.87 -2.82 3.95
CA PHE A 107 3.29 -1.56 4.58
C PHE A 107 3.64 -1.76 6.06
N SER A 108 2.92 -2.62 6.77
CA SER A 108 3.23 -2.99 8.15
C SER A 108 4.53 -3.79 8.28
N ILE A 109 4.88 -4.59 7.26
CA ILE A 109 6.14 -5.35 7.21
C ILE A 109 7.32 -4.41 6.98
N ILE A 110 7.32 -3.62 5.90
CA ILE A 110 8.43 -2.71 5.57
C ILE A 110 8.65 -1.67 6.67
N THR A 111 7.57 -1.19 7.29
CA THR A 111 7.65 -0.26 8.42
C THR A 111 8.40 -0.86 9.60
N ARG A 112 8.10 -2.12 9.96
CA ARG A 112 8.74 -2.79 11.12
C ARG A 112 10.16 -3.25 10.83
N GLN A 113 10.45 -3.65 9.60
CA GLN A 113 11.72 -4.28 9.25
C GLN A 113 12.77 -3.31 8.72
N ALA A 114 12.36 -2.31 7.92
CA ALA A 114 13.28 -1.36 7.30
C ALA A 114 13.18 0.03 7.95
N ILE A 115 11.97 0.58 8.08
CA ILE A 115 11.81 2.00 8.44
C ILE A 115 12.07 2.26 9.92
N ARG A 116 11.46 1.50 10.84
CA ARG A 116 11.62 1.70 12.30
C ARG A 116 12.97 1.24 12.85
N ARG A 117 13.70 0.41 12.10
CA ARG A 117 15.03 -0.09 12.49
C ARG A 117 16.17 0.69 11.86
N GLY A 118 15.89 1.51 10.84
CA GLY A 118 16.87 2.35 10.18
C GLY A 118 16.94 3.74 10.80
N SER A 119 18.13 4.33 10.78
CA SER A 119 18.34 5.76 11.00
C SER A 119 18.73 6.38 9.67
N PHE A 120 18.00 7.42 9.23
CA PHE A 120 18.17 8.05 7.93
C PHE A 120 18.49 9.53 8.10
N ASN A 121 19.56 9.99 7.48
CA ASN A 121 19.98 11.40 7.54
C ASN A 121 19.30 12.23 6.45
N SER A 122 18.60 11.61 5.50
CA SER A 122 17.83 12.31 4.47
C SER A 122 16.66 11.48 3.94
N VAL A 123 15.68 12.15 3.31
CA VAL A 123 14.59 11.47 2.58
C VAL A 123 15.14 10.60 1.44
N LYS A 124 16.24 11.01 0.80
CA LYS A 124 16.89 10.23 -0.25
C LYS A 124 17.40 8.88 0.28
N GLU A 125 18.01 8.87 1.45
CA GLU A 125 18.44 7.64 2.11
C GLU A 125 17.25 6.75 2.49
N LEU A 126 16.16 7.33 3.00
CA LEU A 126 14.93 6.60 3.30
C LEU A 126 14.36 5.94 2.03
N ILE A 127 14.27 6.67 0.92
CA ILE A 127 13.78 6.14 -0.36
C ILE A 127 14.70 5.00 -0.84
N ALA A 128 16.02 5.18 -0.78
CA ALA A 128 16.97 4.14 -1.19
C ALA A 128 16.83 2.88 -0.34
N ALA A 129 16.64 3.01 0.97
CA ALA A 129 16.41 1.87 1.86
C ALA A 129 15.08 1.17 1.58
N ILE A 130 14.01 1.92 1.28
CA ILE A 130 12.72 1.36 0.84
C ILE A 130 12.89 0.57 -0.46
N SER A 131 13.56 1.15 -1.47
CA SER A 131 13.80 0.48 -2.75
C SER A 131 14.63 -0.79 -2.58
N ALA A 132 15.73 -0.74 -1.80
CA ALA A 132 16.56 -1.91 -1.51
C ALA A 132 15.78 -3.01 -0.77
N PHE A 133 14.92 -2.63 0.17
CA PHE A 133 14.06 -3.59 0.87
C PHE A 133 13.08 -4.26 -0.09
N ILE A 134 12.42 -3.49 -0.96
CA ILE A 134 11.44 -4.03 -1.93
C ILE A 134 12.12 -4.93 -2.96
N GLU A 135 13.32 -4.57 -3.43
CA GLU A 135 14.10 -5.42 -4.33
C GLU A 135 14.45 -6.76 -3.67
N GLY A 136 14.98 -6.71 -2.44
CA GLY A 136 15.29 -7.91 -1.67
C GLY A 136 14.05 -8.72 -1.23
N TRP A 137 12.90 -8.07 -1.09
CA TRP A 137 11.59 -8.71 -0.85
C TRP A 137 11.16 -9.48 -2.10
N ASN A 138 11.19 -8.83 -3.26
CA ASN A 138 10.71 -9.38 -4.53
C ASN A 138 11.50 -10.62 -4.99
N GLN A 139 12.76 -10.77 -4.57
CA GLN A 139 13.57 -11.97 -4.80
C GLN A 139 13.09 -13.20 -4.01
N ARG A 140 12.39 -13.00 -2.88
CA ARG A 140 11.92 -14.05 -1.96
C ARG A 140 10.41 -13.96 -1.70
N ALA A 141 9.70 -13.27 -2.59
CA ALA A 141 8.27 -13.02 -2.45
C ALA A 141 7.50 -14.33 -2.46
N HIS A 142 6.49 -14.39 -1.61
CA HIS A 142 5.57 -15.52 -1.51
C HIS A 142 4.14 -14.99 -1.52
N PRO A 143 3.18 -15.79 -1.99
CA PRO A 143 1.79 -15.36 -2.11
C PRO A 143 1.24 -14.83 -0.79
N PHE A 144 0.42 -13.78 -0.87
CA PHE A 144 -0.38 -13.33 0.27
C PHE A 144 -1.72 -14.04 0.22
N VAL A 145 -2.23 -14.42 1.39
CA VAL A 145 -3.50 -15.11 1.53
C VAL A 145 -4.41 -14.26 2.39
N TRP A 146 -5.63 -14.02 1.93
CA TRP A 146 -6.66 -13.42 2.77
C TRP A 146 -7.04 -14.38 3.88
N THR A 147 -7.17 -13.84 5.09
CA THR A 147 -7.51 -14.62 6.27
C THR A 147 -9.00 -14.95 6.37
N LYS A 148 -9.86 -14.23 5.63
CA LYS A 148 -11.31 -14.45 5.58
C LYS A 148 -11.75 -14.81 4.17
N THR A 149 -12.68 -15.76 4.06
CA THR A 149 -13.25 -16.20 2.78
C THR A 149 -14.41 -15.30 2.36
N ALA A 150 -14.68 -15.19 1.05
CA ALA A 150 -15.78 -14.37 0.51
C ALA A 150 -17.12 -14.61 1.23
N ASP A 151 -17.41 -15.87 1.54
CA ASP A 151 -18.67 -16.30 2.16
C ASP A 151 -18.82 -15.83 3.62
N GLU A 152 -17.71 -15.63 4.34
CA GLU A 152 -17.72 -15.07 5.70
C GLU A 152 -18.03 -13.56 5.71
N ILE A 153 -17.83 -12.88 4.58
CA ILE A 153 -17.79 -11.42 4.50
C ILE A 153 -19.06 -10.86 3.87
N LEU A 154 -19.56 -11.49 2.80
CA LEU A 154 -20.75 -11.03 2.08
C LEU A 154 -21.96 -10.73 2.98
N PRO A 155 -22.22 -11.47 4.08
CA PRO A 155 -23.30 -11.16 5.02
C PRO A 155 -23.09 -9.84 5.78
N HIS A 156 -21.85 -9.45 6.06
CA HIS A 156 -21.49 -8.28 6.89
C HIS A 156 -21.33 -6.99 6.08
N THR A 157 -21.26 -7.10 4.75
CA THR A 157 -21.06 -5.96 3.83
C THR A 157 -22.34 -5.51 3.12
N ARG A 158 -23.46 -6.20 3.35
CA ARG A 158 -24.76 -5.83 2.76
C ARG A 158 -25.27 -4.60 3.49
N LYS A 159 -25.20 -3.42 2.85
CA LYS A 159 -26.07 -2.31 3.24
C LYS A 159 -27.51 -2.85 3.19
N GLN A 160 -28.23 -2.81 4.31
CA GLN A 160 -29.69 -2.78 4.26
C GLN A 160 -30.04 -1.55 3.42
N THR A 161 -30.36 -1.75 2.15
CA THR A 161 -31.19 -0.79 1.44
C THR A 161 -32.54 -0.87 2.13
N SER A 162 -32.85 0.10 2.98
CA SER A 162 -34.22 0.34 3.39
C SER A 162 -35.04 0.55 2.12
N ASP A 163 -35.88 -0.42 1.79
CA ASP A 163 -36.92 -0.27 0.78
C ASP A 163 -37.77 0.94 1.19
N ALA A 164 -37.61 2.06 0.47
CA ALA A 164 -38.65 3.07 0.44
C ALA A 164 -39.78 2.50 -0.43
N ARG A 165 -40.74 1.85 0.24
CA ARG A 165 -42.04 1.50 -0.34
C ARG A 165 -42.97 2.72 -0.27
N HIS A 166 -43.75 2.85 -1.35
CA HIS A 166 -44.94 3.69 -1.59
C HIS A 166 -44.72 5.15 -1.97
#